data_AF-A0A8H7AEB5-F1
#
_entry.id   AF-A0A8H7AEB5-F1
#
_cell.length_a   1.000
_cell.length_b   1.000
_cell.length_c   1.000
_cell.angle_alpha   90.00
_cell.angle_beta   90.00
_cell.angle_gamma   90.00
#
_symmetry.space_group_name_H-M   'P 1'
#
loop_
_entity.id
_entity.type
_entity.pdbx_description
1 polymer ?
#
loop_
_entity_poly.entity_id
_entity_poly.type
_entity_poly.pdbx_seq_one_letter_code
_entity_poly.pdbx_strand_id
1 'polypeptide(L)'
;MHRLVQLSIHNWLEQAGNKVKYEGQALQRLSDQFPKPKHENMKTCQNLYPHAQAILGHNLRSDSSKEARADLLHSVGCYEEQQGNYNVAELQILEALSLFEEVKGENSVALLNCKDELGLILELQGTYEEAEKMHKQTLKSSESVLGKDHSTTLRSMYNLGQALYSQRKYTEPEKMYRKTLELREVANGRDHHDTLQTLGVLASVIGDQGK
;
A
#
# COMPACT_ATOMS: atom_id res chain seq x y z
N MET A 1 -15.97 19.35 20.07
CA MET A 1 -15.62 18.97 21.45
C MET A 1 -14.44 19.82 21.88
N HIS A 2 -14.48 20.52 23.03
CA HIS A 2 -13.43 21.47 23.42
C HIS A 2 -12.16 20.73 23.92
N ARG A 3 -10.96 21.26 23.66
CA ARG A 3 -9.66 20.62 23.98
C ARG A 3 -9.50 20.26 25.46
N LEU A 4 -10.04 21.09 26.35
CA LEU A 4 -10.07 20.83 27.81
C LEU A 4 -10.91 19.60 28.19
N VAL A 5 -12.02 19.35 27.47
CA VAL A 5 -12.89 18.20 27.70
C VAL A 5 -12.17 16.92 27.26
N GLN A 6 -11.50 16.95 26.11
CA GLN A 6 -10.68 15.83 25.65
C GLN A 6 -9.55 15.50 26.64
N LEU A 7 -8.83 16.51 27.13
CA LEU A 7 -7.76 16.32 28.11
C LEU A 7 -8.28 15.73 29.43
N SER A 8 -9.43 16.21 29.91
CA SER A 8 -10.04 15.72 31.15
C SER A 8 -10.49 14.26 31.02
N ILE A 9 -11.08 13.89 29.88
CA ILE A 9 -11.46 12.50 29.57
C ILE A 9 -10.22 11.61 29.49
N HIS A 10 -9.15 12.07 28.84
CA HIS A 10 -7.90 11.32 28.72
C HIS A 10 -7.27 11.03 30.08
N ASN A 11 -7.16 12.04 30.93
CA ASN A 11 -6.63 11.91 32.29
C ASN A 11 -7.48 10.96 33.14
N TRP A 12 -8.81 11.02 33.00
CA TRP A 12 -9.70 10.09 33.71
C TRP A 12 -9.54 8.65 33.23
N LEU A 13 -9.45 8.42 31.92
CA LEU A 13 -9.23 7.09 31.34
C LEU A 13 -7.89 6.47 31.77
N GLU A 14 -6.86 7.30 31.93
CA GLU A 14 -5.55 6.90 32.45
C GLU A 14 -5.62 6.48 33.91
N GLN A 15 -6.29 7.27 34.77
CA GLN A 15 -6.51 6.93 36.18
C GLN A 15 -7.35 5.65 36.36
N ALA A 16 -8.33 5.42 35.47
CA ALA A 16 -9.18 4.25 35.50
C ALA A 16 -8.52 2.97 34.92
N GLY A 17 -7.29 3.05 34.40
CA GLY A 17 -6.58 1.92 33.79
C GLY A 17 -7.19 1.42 32.47
N ASN A 18 -8.17 2.13 31.91
CA ASN A 18 -8.90 1.71 30.71
C ASN A 18 -8.34 2.32 29.41
N LYS A 19 -7.33 3.18 29.50
CA LYS A 19 -6.72 3.91 28.37
C LYS A 19 -6.39 3.03 27.17
N VAL A 20 -5.59 1.98 27.37
CA VAL A 20 -5.16 1.05 26.30
C VAL A 20 -6.35 0.39 25.58
N LYS A 21 -7.41 0.05 26.34
CA LYS A 21 -8.62 -0.57 25.78
C LYS A 21 -9.35 0.39 24.83
N TYR A 22 -9.55 1.63 25.25
CA TYR A 22 -10.26 2.63 24.44
C TYR A 22 -9.41 3.14 23.28
N GLU A 23 -8.10 3.28 23.45
CA GLU A 23 -7.17 3.61 22.35
C GLU A 23 -7.18 2.50 21.29
N GLY A 24 -7.15 1.23 21.68
CA GLY A 24 -7.28 0.10 20.75
C GLY A 24 -8.63 0.07 20.03
N GLN A 25 -9.74 0.37 20.73
CA GLN A 25 -11.06 0.47 20.10
C GLN A 25 -11.16 1.66 19.12
N ALA A 26 -10.56 2.80 19.46
CA ALA A 26 -10.52 3.96 18.60
C ALA A 26 -9.68 3.68 17.34
N LEU A 27 -8.53 3.02 17.52
CA LEU A 27 -7.71 2.57 16.41
C LEU A 27 -8.48 1.62 15.50
N GLN A 28 -9.10 0.57 16.04
CA GLN A 28 -9.85 -0.38 15.24
C GLN A 28 -10.93 0.31 14.42
N ARG A 29 -11.73 1.17 15.06
CA ARG A 29 -12.80 1.92 14.38
C ARG A 29 -12.25 2.83 13.28
N LEU A 30 -11.11 3.46 13.52
CA LEU A 30 -10.51 4.34 12.52
C LEU A 30 -9.90 3.55 11.37
N SER A 31 -9.24 2.44 11.65
CA SER A 31 -8.76 1.49 10.64
C SER A 31 -9.90 0.98 9.75
N ASP A 32 -11.04 0.63 10.36
CA ASP A 32 -12.22 0.15 9.62
C ASP A 32 -12.88 1.25 8.77
N GLN A 33 -12.82 2.51 9.22
CA GLN A 33 -13.46 3.64 8.55
C GLN A 33 -12.57 4.38 7.57
N PHE A 34 -11.24 4.27 7.69
CA PHE A 34 -10.31 4.95 6.80
C PHE A 34 -10.32 4.23 5.44
N PRO A 35 -10.92 4.82 4.40
CA PRO A 35 -11.07 4.14 3.14
C PRO A 35 -9.73 4.12 2.39
N LYS A 36 -9.56 3.11 1.52
CA LYS A 36 -8.43 3.11 0.58
C LYS A 36 -8.48 4.37 -0.29
N PRO A 37 -7.37 5.10 -0.45
CA PRO A 37 -7.33 6.31 -1.26
C PRO A 37 -7.72 6.01 -2.70
N LYS A 38 -8.85 6.59 -3.12
CA LYS A 38 -9.37 6.58 -4.49
C LYS A 38 -10.00 7.94 -4.74
N HIS A 39 -10.14 8.34 -6.00
CA HIS A 39 -10.75 9.63 -6.35
C HIS A 39 -12.11 9.86 -5.68
N GLU A 40 -12.94 8.82 -5.54
CA GLU A 40 -14.26 8.88 -4.91
C GLU A 40 -14.20 9.16 -3.39
N ASN A 41 -13.18 8.64 -2.70
CA ASN A 41 -13.08 8.65 -1.24
C ASN A 41 -12.07 9.66 -0.70
N MET A 42 -11.42 10.43 -1.58
CA MET A 42 -10.32 11.33 -1.22
C MET A 42 -10.73 12.37 -0.14
N LYS A 43 -11.95 12.89 -0.24
CA LYS A 43 -12.49 13.85 0.74
C LYS A 43 -12.68 13.23 2.12
N THR A 44 -13.04 11.95 2.17
CA THR A 44 -13.17 11.20 3.43
C THR A 44 -11.80 10.94 4.05
N CYS A 45 -10.81 10.53 3.25
CA CYS A 45 -9.42 10.39 3.71
C CYS A 45 -8.91 11.70 4.30
N GLN A 46 -9.10 12.83 3.59
CA GLN A 46 -8.68 14.16 4.06
C GLN A 46 -9.30 14.54 5.41
N ASN A 47 -10.58 14.21 5.63
CA ASN A 47 -11.26 14.48 6.89
C ASN A 47 -10.78 13.59 8.04
N LEU A 48 -10.48 12.32 7.76
CA LEU A 48 -10.04 11.34 8.76
C LEU A 48 -8.53 11.41 9.05
N TYR A 49 -7.75 11.98 8.14
CA TYR A 49 -6.29 12.02 8.21
C TYR A 49 -5.74 12.62 9.52
N PRO A 50 -6.20 13.79 10.02
CA PRO A 50 -5.71 14.33 11.29
C PRO A 50 -5.99 13.41 12.48
N HIS A 51 -7.10 12.66 12.43
CA HIS A 51 -7.44 11.68 13.46
C HIS A 51 -6.54 10.45 13.37
N ALA A 52 -6.18 10.03 12.15
CA ALA A 52 -5.27 8.92 11.93
C ALA A 52 -3.88 9.23 12.45
N GLN A 53 -3.33 10.40 12.12
CA GLN A 53 -2.04 10.84 12.65
C GLN A 53 -2.02 10.89 14.18
N ALA A 54 -3.09 11.40 14.80
CA ALA A 54 -3.18 11.49 16.26
C ALA A 54 -3.15 10.11 16.93
N ILE A 55 -3.89 9.13 16.39
CA ILE A 55 -3.93 7.78 16.95
C ILE A 55 -2.61 7.02 16.70
N LEU A 56 -2.01 7.20 15.52
CA LEU A 56 -0.75 6.54 15.15
C LEU A 56 0.45 6.97 16.00
N GLY A 57 0.40 8.16 16.61
CA GLY A 57 1.39 8.65 17.58
C GLY A 57 1.36 7.95 18.95
N HIS A 58 0.36 7.09 19.21
CA HIS A 58 0.26 6.33 20.45
C HIS A 58 0.79 4.89 20.29
N ASN A 59 1.66 4.47 21.21
CA ASN A 59 2.24 3.13 21.20
C ASN A 59 1.28 2.09 21.77
N LEU A 60 0.71 1.26 20.90
CA LEU A 60 -0.23 0.20 21.26
C LEU A 60 0.48 -1.17 21.31
N ARG A 61 0.27 -1.93 22.40
CA ARG A 61 1.07 -3.12 22.73
C ARG A 61 0.42 -4.48 22.41
N SER A 62 -0.89 -4.55 22.21
CA SER A 62 -1.59 -5.83 21.93
C SER A 62 -1.54 -6.21 20.45
N ASP A 63 -1.47 -7.51 20.14
CA ASP A 63 -1.36 -8.01 18.76
C ASP A 63 -2.52 -7.58 17.85
N SER A 64 -3.75 -7.58 18.37
CA SER A 64 -4.92 -7.06 17.63
C SER A 64 -4.81 -5.56 17.32
N SER A 65 -4.16 -4.80 18.21
CA SER A 65 -3.90 -3.38 17.98
C SER A 65 -2.73 -3.17 17.03
N LYS A 66 -1.77 -4.09 16.97
CA LYS A 66 -0.68 -4.04 15.97
C LYS A 66 -1.22 -4.26 14.56
N GLU A 67 -2.14 -5.20 14.37
CA GLU A 67 -2.77 -5.45 13.07
C GLU A 67 -3.55 -4.23 12.57
N ALA A 68 -4.48 -3.70 13.39
CA ALA A 68 -5.25 -2.51 13.02
C ALA A 68 -4.35 -1.27 12.81
N ARG A 69 -3.21 -1.21 13.50
CA ARG A 69 -2.22 -0.14 13.32
C ARG A 69 -1.52 -0.29 11.98
N ALA A 70 -1.12 -1.49 11.60
CA ALA A 70 -0.50 -1.77 10.32
C ALA A 70 -1.45 -1.48 9.14
N ASP A 71 -2.72 -1.87 9.25
CA ASP A 71 -3.74 -1.57 8.23
C ASP A 71 -3.98 -0.07 8.07
N LEU A 72 -4.06 0.66 9.19
CA LEU A 72 -4.19 2.12 9.18
C LEU A 72 -2.94 2.79 8.62
N LEU A 73 -1.73 2.38 9.04
CA LEU A 73 -0.46 2.91 8.52
C LEU A 73 -0.34 2.71 7.02
N HIS A 74 -0.69 1.52 6.52
CA HIS A 74 -0.69 1.25 5.09
C HIS A 74 -1.65 2.20 4.35
N SER A 75 -2.87 2.35 4.85
CA SER A 75 -3.88 3.20 4.20
C SER A 75 -3.54 4.69 4.24
N VAL A 76 -2.95 5.17 5.34
CA VAL A 76 -2.46 6.54 5.48
C VAL A 76 -1.22 6.76 4.62
N GLY A 77 -0.32 5.77 4.52
CA GLY A 77 0.85 5.82 3.63
C GLY A 77 0.45 5.96 2.16
N CYS A 78 -0.52 5.16 1.69
CA CYS A 78 -1.10 5.35 0.36
C CYS A 78 -1.72 6.73 0.18
N TYR A 79 -2.33 7.31 1.22
CA TYR A 79 -2.91 8.66 1.12
C TYR A 79 -1.81 9.72 0.97
N GLU A 80 -0.74 9.62 1.74
CA GLU A 80 0.42 10.51 1.67
C GLU A 80 1.12 10.44 0.31
N GLU A 81 1.26 9.24 -0.25
CA GLU A 81 1.79 9.03 -1.60
C GLU A 81 0.97 9.81 -2.63
N GLN A 82 -0.36 9.71 -2.59
CA GLN A 82 -1.25 10.48 -3.47
C GLN A 82 -1.18 12.00 -3.25
N GLN A 83 -0.78 12.47 -2.07
CA GLN A 83 -0.51 13.89 -1.82
C GLN A 83 0.88 14.34 -2.27
N GLY A 84 1.75 13.42 -2.73
CA GLY A 84 3.12 13.68 -3.11
C GLY A 84 4.12 13.70 -1.95
N ASN A 85 3.71 13.32 -0.74
CA ASN A 85 4.55 13.29 0.45
C ASN A 85 5.32 11.96 0.57
N TYR A 86 6.14 11.64 -0.43
CA TYR A 86 6.76 10.31 -0.57
C TYR A 86 7.61 9.88 0.62
N ASN A 87 8.36 10.80 1.24
CA ASN A 87 9.18 10.47 2.40
C ASN A 87 8.35 10.08 3.63
N VAL A 88 7.18 10.71 3.82
CA VAL A 88 6.29 10.37 4.94
C VAL A 88 5.58 9.05 4.64
N ALA A 89 5.14 8.86 3.39
CA ALA A 89 4.54 7.62 2.93
C ALA A 89 5.49 6.43 3.15
N GLU A 90 6.75 6.57 2.74
CA GLU A 90 7.78 5.53 2.88
C GLU A 90 7.93 5.07 4.34
N LEU A 91 8.08 6.02 5.27
CA LEU A 91 8.21 5.73 6.70
C LEU A 91 6.99 4.99 7.25
N GLN A 92 5.78 5.41 6.85
CA GLN A 92 4.53 4.78 7.28
C GLN A 92 4.37 3.37 6.72
N ILE A 93 4.73 3.14 5.45
CA ILE A 93 4.69 1.82 4.83
C ILE A 93 5.74 0.89 5.43
N LEU A 94 6.95 1.38 5.73
CA LEU A 94 7.99 0.59 6.43
C LEU A 94 7.53 0.18 7.84
N GLU A 95 6.89 1.09 8.57
CA GLU A 95 6.32 0.77 9.88
C GLU A 95 5.19 -0.27 9.75
N ALA A 96 4.28 -0.11 8.79
CA ALA A 96 3.23 -1.11 8.51
C ALA A 96 3.80 -2.48 8.18
N LEU A 97 4.85 -2.53 7.35
CA LEU A 97 5.54 -3.75 6.95
C LEU A 97 6.09 -4.48 8.19
N SER A 98 6.82 -3.77 9.05
CA SER A 98 7.41 -4.36 10.27
C SER A 98 6.34 -4.96 11.19
N LEU A 99 5.21 -4.29 11.35
CA LEU A 99 4.09 -4.79 12.16
C LEU A 99 3.41 -6.01 11.51
N PHE A 100 3.23 -6.04 10.20
CA PHE A 100 2.69 -7.21 9.52
C PHE A 100 3.63 -8.42 9.57
N GLU A 101 4.94 -8.19 9.50
CA GLU A 101 5.96 -9.23 9.68
C GLU A 101 5.87 -9.84 11.09
N GLU A 102 5.72 -9.01 12.13
CA GLU A 102 5.54 -9.48 13.50
C GLU A 102 4.25 -10.27 13.72
N VAL A 103 3.12 -9.82 13.16
CA VAL A 103 1.79 -10.36 13.49
C VAL A 103 1.35 -11.52 12.58
N LYS A 104 1.63 -11.44 11.27
CA LYS A 104 1.08 -12.37 10.26
C LYS A 104 2.13 -13.30 9.63
N GLY A 105 3.41 -13.09 9.93
CA GLY A 105 4.52 -13.83 9.31
C GLY A 105 4.77 -13.45 7.85
N GLU A 106 5.82 -14.01 7.25
CA GLU A 106 6.44 -13.54 6.00
C GLU A 106 5.55 -13.60 4.72
N ASN A 107 4.38 -14.27 4.77
CA ASN A 107 3.62 -14.65 3.57
C ASN A 107 2.15 -14.16 3.56
N SER A 108 1.86 -13.03 4.20
CA SER A 108 0.53 -12.42 4.15
C SER A 108 0.29 -11.59 2.87
N VAL A 109 -0.94 -11.62 2.33
CA VAL A 109 -1.37 -10.69 1.26
C VAL A 109 -1.17 -9.23 1.66
N ALA A 110 -1.36 -8.89 2.94
CA ALA A 110 -1.16 -7.53 3.44
C ALA A 110 0.32 -7.10 3.35
N LEU A 111 1.23 -8.02 3.65
CA LEU A 111 2.68 -7.80 3.57
C LEU A 111 3.12 -7.63 2.11
N LEU A 112 2.58 -8.44 1.19
CA LEU A 112 2.82 -8.28 -0.25
C LEU A 112 2.31 -6.92 -0.76
N ASN A 113 1.14 -6.48 -0.30
CA ASN A 113 0.62 -5.16 -0.64
C ASN A 113 1.53 -4.04 -0.13
N CYS A 114 2.05 -4.14 1.10
CA CYS A 114 3.00 -3.16 1.64
C CYS A 114 4.30 -3.11 0.83
N LYS A 115 4.84 -4.27 0.42
CA LYS A 115 6.06 -4.32 -0.40
C LYS A 115 5.84 -3.75 -1.80
N ASP A 116 4.69 -4.05 -2.42
CA ASP A 116 4.30 -3.42 -3.69
C ASP A 116 4.23 -1.89 -3.54
N GLU A 117 3.60 -1.40 -2.46
CA GLU A 117 3.43 0.03 -2.21
C GLU A 117 4.78 0.72 -1.99
N LEU A 118 5.67 0.10 -1.20
CA LEU A 118 7.03 0.60 -1.00
C LEU A 118 7.81 0.68 -2.32
N GLY A 119 7.67 -0.31 -3.19
CA GLY A 119 8.28 -0.28 -4.53
C GLY A 119 7.78 0.89 -5.39
N LEU A 120 6.48 1.19 -5.34
CA LEU A 120 5.90 2.35 -6.04
C LEU A 120 6.45 3.67 -5.48
N ILE A 121 6.52 3.80 -4.15
CA ILE A 121 7.06 5.01 -3.51
C ILE A 121 8.53 5.25 -3.91
N LEU A 122 9.35 4.18 -3.93
CA LEU A 122 10.75 4.25 -4.39
C LEU A 122 10.84 4.68 -5.87
N GLU A 123 9.97 4.16 -6.73
CA GLU A 123 9.89 4.60 -8.13
C GLU A 123 9.56 6.10 -8.24
N LEU A 124 8.60 6.60 -7.44
CA LEU A 124 8.23 8.01 -7.41
C LEU A 124 9.33 8.92 -6.84
N GLN A 125 10.18 8.38 -5.96
CA GLN A 125 11.40 9.05 -5.47
C GLN A 125 12.57 8.99 -6.46
N GLY A 126 12.45 8.20 -7.54
CA GLY A 126 13.48 8.05 -8.58
C GLY A 126 14.55 6.99 -8.27
N THR A 127 14.38 6.17 -7.24
CA THR A 127 15.31 5.07 -6.89
C THR A 127 14.92 3.77 -7.59
N TYR A 128 14.98 3.79 -8.93
CA TYR A 128 14.41 2.74 -9.78
C TYR A 128 15.03 1.34 -9.58
N GLU A 129 16.32 1.25 -9.23
CA GLU A 129 16.99 -0.02 -8.96
C GLU A 129 16.48 -0.68 -7.66
N GLU A 130 16.18 0.12 -6.64
CA GLU A 130 15.61 -0.36 -5.38
C GLU A 130 14.16 -0.77 -5.57
N ALA A 131 13.39 0.02 -6.33
CA ALA A 131 12.03 -0.33 -6.74
C ALA A 131 11.99 -1.66 -7.54
N GLU A 132 12.90 -1.85 -8.50
CA GLU A 132 13.01 -3.11 -9.27
C GLU A 132 13.24 -4.29 -8.32
N LYS A 133 14.20 -4.16 -7.39
CA LYS A 133 14.50 -5.22 -6.41
C LYS A 133 13.29 -5.54 -5.55
N MET A 134 12.57 -4.52 -5.08
CA MET A 134 11.36 -4.68 -4.26
C MET A 134 10.25 -5.40 -5.03
N HIS A 135 9.92 -4.95 -6.25
CA HIS A 135 8.89 -5.59 -7.07
C HIS A 135 9.25 -7.01 -7.48
N LYS A 136 10.53 -7.28 -7.77
CA LYS A 136 11.00 -8.63 -8.12
C LYS A 136 10.88 -9.60 -6.95
N GLN A 137 11.21 -9.16 -5.74
CA GLN A 137 11.01 -9.95 -4.53
C GLN A 137 9.52 -10.19 -4.27
N THR A 138 8.70 -9.15 -4.39
CA THR A 138 7.25 -9.23 -4.17
C THR A 138 6.57 -10.15 -5.16
N LEU A 139 6.90 -10.05 -6.45
CA LEU A 139 6.39 -10.93 -7.50
C LEU A 139 6.72 -12.40 -7.21
N LYS A 140 7.96 -12.71 -6.80
CA LYS A 140 8.36 -14.08 -6.47
C LYS A 140 7.56 -14.64 -5.29
N SER A 141 7.38 -13.83 -4.24
CA SER A 141 6.59 -14.23 -3.07
C SER A 141 5.10 -14.36 -3.42
N SER A 142 4.53 -13.44 -4.20
CA SER A 142 3.13 -13.48 -4.58
C SER A 142 2.81 -14.66 -5.51
N GLU A 143 3.69 -14.98 -6.47
CA GLU A 143 3.56 -16.18 -7.31
C GLU A 143 3.56 -17.46 -6.47
N SER A 144 4.40 -17.52 -5.43
CA SER A 144 4.50 -18.70 -4.56
C SER A 144 3.31 -18.86 -3.61
N VAL A 145 2.74 -17.76 -3.12
CA VAL A 145 1.68 -17.78 -2.09
C VAL A 145 0.28 -17.76 -2.72
N LEU A 146 0.08 -16.97 -3.77
CA LEU A 146 -1.24 -16.66 -4.34
C LEU A 146 -1.43 -17.27 -5.74
N GLY A 147 -0.36 -17.73 -6.37
CA GLY A 147 -0.37 -18.18 -7.75
C GLY A 147 -0.20 -17.02 -8.75
N LYS A 148 -0.06 -17.39 -10.04
CA LYS A 148 0.29 -16.47 -11.12
C LYS A 148 -0.86 -15.58 -11.57
N ASP A 149 -2.09 -16.07 -11.44
CA ASP A 149 -3.30 -15.40 -11.96
C ASP A 149 -3.97 -14.51 -10.91
N HIS A 150 -3.44 -14.50 -9.67
CA HIS A 150 -3.98 -13.67 -8.60
C HIS A 150 -3.73 -12.17 -8.88
N SER A 151 -4.72 -11.33 -8.59
CA SER A 151 -4.67 -9.88 -8.84
C SER A 151 -3.42 -9.19 -8.26
N THR A 152 -3.04 -9.53 -7.02
CA THR A 152 -1.79 -9.05 -6.40
C THR A 152 -0.56 -9.42 -7.22
N THR A 153 -0.45 -10.66 -7.69
CA THR A 153 0.68 -11.11 -8.52
C THR A 153 0.72 -10.38 -9.86
N LEU A 154 -0.43 -10.20 -10.51
CA LEU A 154 -0.54 -9.45 -11.76
C LEU A 154 -0.23 -7.95 -11.58
N ARG A 155 -0.49 -7.39 -10.40
CA ARG A 155 -0.10 -6.02 -10.06
C ARG A 155 1.42 -5.91 -9.85
N SER A 156 2.04 -6.82 -9.08
CA SER A 156 3.50 -6.85 -8.91
C SER A 156 4.23 -7.04 -10.24
N MET A 157 3.69 -7.86 -11.15
CA MET A 157 4.26 -8.07 -12.49
C MET A 157 4.22 -6.79 -13.34
N TYR A 158 3.09 -6.09 -13.31
CA TYR A 158 2.92 -4.79 -13.97
C TYR A 158 3.89 -3.73 -13.41
N ASN A 159 4.00 -3.64 -12.07
CA ASN A 159 4.87 -2.67 -11.41
C ASN A 159 6.36 -2.95 -11.68
N LEU A 160 6.77 -4.22 -11.71
CA LEU A 160 8.14 -4.58 -12.13
C LEU A 160 8.42 -4.13 -13.58
N GLY A 161 7.44 -4.25 -14.47
CA GLY A 161 7.51 -3.70 -15.82
C GLY A 161 7.72 -2.18 -15.83
N GLN A 162 7.02 -1.46 -14.95
CA GLN A 162 7.14 0.01 -14.83
C GLN A 162 8.53 0.41 -14.35
N ALA A 163 9.01 -0.20 -13.26
CA ALA A 163 10.35 0.08 -12.74
C ALA A 163 11.45 -0.18 -13.78
N LEU A 164 11.34 -1.25 -14.58
CA LEU A 164 12.29 -1.54 -15.67
C LEU A 164 12.18 -0.54 -16.83
N TYR A 165 10.97 -0.08 -17.14
CA TYR A 165 10.72 0.93 -18.17
C TYR A 165 11.28 2.30 -17.75
N SER A 166 11.11 2.69 -16.49
CA SER A 166 11.69 3.90 -15.89
C SER A 166 13.23 3.90 -15.93
N GLN A 167 13.85 2.72 -15.94
CA GLN A 167 15.30 2.55 -16.19
C GLN A 167 15.70 2.54 -17.68
N ARG A 168 14.77 2.80 -18.61
CA ARG A 168 14.97 2.75 -20.08
C ARG A 168 15.39 1.38 -20.63
N LYS A 169 15.11 0.29 -19.91
CA LYS A 169 15.42 -1.09 -20.34
C LYS A 169 14.34 -1.67 -21.26
N TYR A 170 13.90 -0.95 -22.29
CA TYR A 170 12.62 -1.17 -23.00
C TYR A 170 12.25 -2.60 -23.43
N THR A 171 13.23 -3.48 -23.71
CA THR A 171 12.98 -4.86 -24.18
C THR A 171 12.42 -5.80 -23.10
N GLU A 172 12.80 -5.63 -21.84
CA GLU A 172 12.31 -6.45 -20.72
C GLU A 172 10.89 -6.08 -20.27
N PRO A 173 10.53 -4.78 -20.09
CA PRO A 173 9.17 -4.32 -19.87
C PRO A 173 8.19 -4.80 -20.92
N GLU A 174 8.55 -4.78 -22.21
CA GLU A 174 7.65 -5.25 -23.27
C GLU A 174 7.24 -6.71 -23.04
N LYS A 175 8.21 -7.59 -22.75
CA LYS A 175 7.94 -9.00 -22.44
C LYS A 175 7.06 -9.15 -21.19
N MET A 176 7.35 -8.36 -20.16
CA MET A 176 6.60 -8.36 -18.91
C MET A 176 5.15 -7.93 -19.10
N TYR A 177 4.92 -6.84 -19.84
CA TYR A 177 3.58 -6.31 -20.12
C TYR A 177 2.78 -7.20 -21.05
N ARG A 178 3.39 -7.82 -22.07
CA ARG A 178 2.70 -8.83 -22.90
C ARG A 178 2.18 -9.97 -22.06
N LYS A 179 3.04 -10.54 -21.20
CA LYS A 179 2.64 -11.62 -20.30
C LYS A 179 1.56 -11.18 -19.31
N THR A 180 1.69 -9.98 -18.74
CA THR A 180 0.69 -9.43 -17.81
C THR A 180 -0.66 -9.22 -18.51
N LEU A 181 -0.65 -8.72 -19.75
CA LEU A 181 -1.84 -8.50 -20.56
C LEU A 181 -2.56 -9.82 -20.83
N GLU A 182 -1.84 -10.85 -21.29
CA GLU A 182 -2.41 -12.19 -21.52
C GLU A 182 -3.09 -12.75 -20.26
N LEU A 183 -2.44 -12.65 -19.11
CA LEU A 183 -3.01 -13.15 -17.85
C LEU A 183 -4.21 -12.31 -17.38
N ARG A 184 -4.16 -10.98 -17.53
CA ARG A 184 -5.29 -10.09 -17.18
C ARG A 184 -6.48 -10.30 -18.11
N GLU A 185 -6.26 -10.54 -19.40
CA GLU A 185 -7.33 -10.89 -20.35
C GLU A 185 -8.05 -12.17 -19.95
N VAL A 186 -7.31 -13.20 -19.52
CA VAL A 186 -7.90 -14.47 -19.07
C VAL A 186 -8.63 -14.32 -17.73
N ALA A 187 -8.02 -13.63 -16.76
CA ALA A 187 -8.55 -13.51 -15.41
C ALA A 187 -9.76 -12.55 -15.31
N ASN A 188 -9.67 -11.39 -15.97
CA ASN A 188 -10.61 -10.27 -15.77
C ASN A 188 -11.38 -9.89 -17.05
N GLY A 189 -10.98 -10.40 -18.21
CA GLY A 189 -11.52 -10.00 -19.51
C GLY A 189 -10.80 -8.80 -20.12
N ARG A 190 -11.10 -8.55 -21.40
CA ARG A 190 -10.45 -7.51 -22.24
C ARG A 190 -10.85 -6.09 -21.87
N ASP A 191 -12.09 -5.90 -21.45
CA ASP A 191 -12.65 -4.57 -21.16
C ASP A 191 -12.40 -4.12 -19.71
N HIS A 192 -11.70 -4.94 -18.91
CA HIS A 192 -11.36 -4.59 -17.54
C HIS A 192 -10.34 -3.44 -17.50
N HIS A 193 -10.53 -2.51 -16.55
CA HIS A 193 -9.68 -1.32 -16.39
C HIS A 193 -8.18 -1.66 -16.38
N ASP A 194 -7.77 -2.63 -15.56
CA ASP A 194 -6.38 -3.06 -15.45
C ASP A 194 -5.82 -3.65 -16.75
N THR A 195 -6.64 -4.32 -17.55
CA THR A 195 -6.25 -4.90 -18.85
C THR A 195 -5.99 -3.78 -19.86
N LEU A 196 -6.91 -2.81 -19.93
CA LEU A 196 -6.78 -1.62 -20.78
C LEU A 196 -5.57 -0.77 -20.38
N GLN A 197 -5.30 -0.63 -19.07
CA GLN A 197 -4.13 0.07 -18.58
C GLN A 197 -2.83 -0.61 -19.04
N THR A 198 -2.72 -1.93 -18.91
CA THR A 198 -1.54 -2.67 -19.41
C THR A 198 -1.36 -2.52 -20.91
N LEU A 199 -2.44 -2.53 -21.68
CA LEU A 199 -2.39 -2.33 -23.12
C LEU A 199 -1.84 -0.94 -23.49
N GLY A 200 -2.30 0.12 -22.82
CA GLY A 200 -1.83 1.49 -23.06
C GLY A 200 -0.35 1.67 -22.74
N VAL A 201 0.13 1.07 -21.64
CA VAL A 201 1.56 1.12 -21.29
C VAL A 201 2.39 0.28 -22.27
N LEU A 202 1.92 -0.91 -22.66
CA LEU A 202 2.60 -1.71 -23.67
C LEU A 202 2.76 -0.96 -24.99
N ALA A 203 1.73 -0.24 -25.45
CA ALA A 203 1.81 0.58 -26.65
C ALA A 203 2.86 1.69 -26.52
N SER A 204 2.96 2.32 -25.35
CA SER A 204 3.98 3.35 -25.06
C SER A 204 5.40 2.75 -25.10
N VAL A 205 5.61 1.59 -24.48
CA VAL A 205 6.90 0.88 -24.52
C VAL A 205 7.31 0.51 -25.95
N ILE A 206 6.37 0.01 -26.76
CA ILE A 206 6.62 -0.36 -28.15
C ILE A 206 6.97 0.88 -28.99
N GLY A 207 6.23 1.98 -28.82
CA GLY A 207 6.50 3.25 -29.50
C GLY A 207 7.88 3.82 -29.17
N ASP A 208 8.30 3.75 -27.90
CA ASP A 208 9.63 4.19 -27.48
C ASP A 208 10.77 3.30 -28.03
N GLN A 209 10.47 2.05 -28.38
CA GLN A 209 11.39 1.18 -29.12
C GLN A 209 11.43 1.48 -30.62
N GLY A 210 10.58 2.37 -31.13
CA GLY A 210 10.48 2.71 -32.55
C GLY A 210 9.85 1.61 -33.42
N LYS A 211 8.99 0.77 -32.83
CA LYS A 211 8.22 -0.28 -33.52
C LYS A 211 6.76 0.15 -33.69
#